data_AF-A0A2V7DGC0-F1
#
_entry.id   AF-A0A2V7DGC0-F1
#
_cell.length_a   1.000
_cell.length_b   1.000
_cell.length_c   1.000
_cell.angle_alpha   90.00
_cell.angle_beta   90.00
_cell.angle_gamma   90.00
#
_symmetry.space_group_name_H-M   'P 1'
#
loop_
_entity.id
_entity.type
_entity.pdbx_description
1 polymer ?
#
loop_
_entity_poly.entity_id
_entity_poly.type
_entity_poly.pdbx_seq_one_letter_code
_entity_poly.pdbx_strand_id
1 'polypeptide(L)'
;MGNLARRVGWCVLAYVALAWLPWALSEYHLHIVATSAYYVVLAIGWNLLAGYTGQFSLAHHTFAGIGGYTSALLILYWKVPILVGIAAGIVVAALVGWGLGTLCLRMRAVYLALTTWAFAESIRLLVTVEYQITRGDLGLRTKLLFDTPRPTLYYFVFLALALASGL
;
A
#
# COMPACT_ATOMS: atom_id res chain seq x y z
N MET A 1 18.37 25.46 4.91
CA MET A 1 19.04 24.13 4.92
C MET A 1 19.00 23.43 6.29
N GLY A 2 19.10 24.14 7.44
CA GLY A 2 19.13 23.49 8.78
C GLY A 2 17.86 22.74 9.21
N ASN A 3 16.67 23.12 8.73
CA ASN A 3 15.41 22.44 9.11
C ASN A 3 15.23 21.07 8.42
N LEU A 4 15.83 20.88 7.24
CA LEU A 4 15.74 19.62 6.49
C LEU A 4 16.64 18.56 7.13
N ALA A 5 17.89 18.89 7.43
CA ALA A 5 18.82 17.99 8.13
C ALA A 5 18.31 17.60 9.53
N ARG A 6 17.64 18.53 10.24
CA ARG A 6 17.00 18.24 11.52
C ARG A 6 15.83 17.27 11.36
N ARG A 7 14.93 17.49 10.39
CA ARG A 7 13.80 16.58 10.11
C ARG A 7 14.27 15.18 9.72
N VAL A 8 15.27 15.07 8.85
CA VAL A 8 15.89 13.79 8.47
C VAL A 8 16.51 13.11 9.70
N GLY A 9 17.17 13.87 10.58
CA GLY A 9 17.71 13.34 11.84
C GLY A 9 16.65 12.76 12.78
N TRP A 10 15.49 13.42 12.92
CA TRP A 10 14.36 12.88 13.71
C TRP A 10 13.76 11.62 13.08
N CYS A 11 13.67 11.55 11.75
CA CYS A 11 13.21 10.36 11.04
C CYS A 11 14.16 9.16 11.23
N VAL A 12 15.48 9.40 11.18
CA VAL A 12 16.50 8.37 11.39
C VAL A 12 16.52 7.91 12.86
N LEU A 13 16.37 8.81 13.83
CA LEU A 13 16.26 8.45 15.25
C LEU A 13 14.99 7.64 15.55
N ALA A 14 13.85 8.03 14.98
CA ALA A 14 12.60 7.27 15.09
C ALA A 14 12.75 5.87 14.48
N TYR A 15 13.49 5.73 13.39
CA TYR A 15 13.78 4.43 12.78
C TYR A 15 14.65 3.55 13.66
N VAL A 16 15.73 4.08 14.23
CA VAL A 16 16.59 3.31 15.13
C VAL A 16 15.80 2.87 16.37
N ALA A 17 14.95 3.74 16.93
CA ALA A 17 14.08 3.36 18.05
C ALA A 17 13.05 2.28 17.68
N LEU A 18 12.44 2.35 16.49
CA LEU A 18 11.51 1.33 16.01
C LEU A 18 12.23 0.01 15.65
N ALA A 19 13.45 0.04 15.13
CA ALA A 19 14.22 -1.15 14.79
C ALA A 19 14.59 -2.02 16.01
N TRP A 20 14.62 -1.43 17.22
CA TRP A 20 14.82 -2.15 18.48
C TRP A 20 13.53 -2.73 19.08
N LEU A 21 12.37 -2.27 18.61
CA LEU A 21 11.05 -2.67 19.08
C LEU A 21 10.71 -4.17 18.94
N PRO A 22 11.15 -4.91 17.89
CA PRO A 22 10.85 -6.34 17.78
C PRO A 22 11.47 -7.23 18.85
N TRP A 23 12.46 -6.74 19.61
CA TRP A 23 13.02 -7.49 20.74
C TRP A 23 12.26 -7.31 22.05
N ALA A 24 11.39 -6.30 22.14
CA ALA A 24 10.65 -5.97 23.36
C ALA A 24 9.15 -6.32 23.28
N LEU A 25 8.60 -6.63 22.10
CA LEU A 25 7.16 -6.78 21.88
C LEU A 25 6.72 -8.21 21.56
N SER A 26 5.52 -8.56 22.04
CA SER A 26 4.78 -9.78 21.67
C SER A 26 4.36 -9.76 20.19
N GLU A 27 4.20 -10.93 19.56
CA GLU A 27 3.85 -11.11 18.14
C GLU A 27 2.58 -10.34 17.72
N TYR A 28 1.60 -10.21 18.62
CA TYR A 28 0.39 -9.42 18.37
C TYR A 28 0.69 -7.93 18.15
N HIS A 29 1.50 -7.36 19.03
CA HIS A 29 1.88 -5.94 18.93
C HIS A 29 2.72 -5.73 17.67
N LEU A 30 3.62 -6.65 17.34
CA LEU A 30 4.38 -6.60 16.09
C LEU A 30 3.50 -6.58 14.84
N HIS A 31 2.43 -7.38 14.82
CA HIS A 31 1.48 -7.36 13.72
C HIS A 31 0.76 -6.00 13.59
N ILE A 32 0.36 -5.40 14.72
CA ILE A 32 -0.24 -4.07 14.72
C ILE A 32 0.74 -3.05 14.16
N VAL A 33 1.98 -3.01 14.65
CA VAL A 33 2.96 -2.00 14.18
C VAL A 33 3.31 -2.21 12.70
N ALA A 34 3.42 -3.46 12.23
CA ALA A 34 3.64 -3.75 10.81
C ALA A 34 2.48 -3.25 9.94
N THR A 35 1.24 -3.45 10.37
CA THR A 35 0.05 -2.96 9.67
C THR A 35 -0.03 -1.43 9.69
N SER A 36 0.34 -0.80 10.81
CA SER A 36 0.46 0.65 10.90
C SER A 36 1.51 1.20 9.94
N ALA A 37 2.68 0.56 9.83
CA ALA A 37 3.74 0.95 8.90
C ALA A 37 3.28 0.87 7.44
N TYR A 38 2.51 -0.16 7.09
CA TYR A 38 1.87 -0.26 5.78
C TYR A 38 0.94 0.93 5.49
N TYR A 39 0.09 1.33 6.44
CA TYR A 39 -0.76 2.52 6.28
C TYR A 39 0.05 3.82 6.22
N VAL A 40 1.19 3.91 6.88
CA VAL A 40 2.10 5.07 6.77
C VAL A 40 2.62 5.21 5.34
N VAL A 41 3.04 4.12 4.68
CA VAL A 41 3.47 4.16 3.27
C VAL A 41 2.35 4.68 2.38
N LEU A 42 1.11 4.21 2.59
CA LEU A 42 -0.06 4.70 1.83
C LEU A 42 -0.34 6.18 2.10
N ALA A 43 -0.21 6.63 3.36
CA ALA A 43 -0.39 8.02 3.75
C ALA A 43 0.67 8.94 3.13
N ILE A 44 1.92 8.48 3.01
CA ILE A 44 2.99 9.23 2.33
C ILE A 44 2.66 9.39 0.84
N GLY A 45 2.21 8.33 0.17
CA GLY A 45 1.76 8.41 -1.22
C GLY A 45 0.59 9.38 -1.41
N TRP A 46 -0.36 9.36 -0.48
CA TRP A 46 -1.46 10.31 -0.46
C TRP A 46 -1.00 11.75 -0.21
N ASN A 47 -0.06 11.96 0.72
CA ASN A 47 0.53 13.27 0.97
C ASN A 47 1.33 13.79 -0.22
N LEU A 48 1.97 12.91 -1.00
CA LEU A 48 2.65 13.32 -2.23
C LEU A 48 1.65 13.93 -3.22
N LEU A 49 0.48 13.28 -3.39
CA LEU A 49 -0.56 13.77 -4.29
C LEU A 49 -1.25 15.02 -3.72
N ALA A 50 -1.84 14.93 -2.53
CA ALA A 50 -2.61 16.02 -1.95
C ALA A 50 -1.73 17.23 -1.58
N GLY A 51 -0.53 17.00 -1.04
CA GLY A 51 0.37 18.03 -0.55
C GLY A 51 1.10 18.79 -1.65
N TYR A 52 1.63 18.11 -2.67
CA TYR A 52 2.40 18.79 -3.73
C TYR A 52 1.57 19.18 -4.93
N THR A 53 0.56 18.38 -5.31
CA THR A 53 -0.26 18.66 -6.50
C THR A 53 -1.59 19.36 -6.17
N GLY A 54 -1.96 19.45 -4.89
CA GLY A 54 -3.23 20.04 -4.45
C GLY A 54 -4.46 19.20 -4.80
N GLN A 55 -4.26 17.93 -5.20
CA GLN A 55 -5.32 17.06 -5.67
C GLN A 55 -5.76 16.06 -4.61
N PHE A 56 -7.02 16.17 -4.20
CA PHE A 56 -7.62 15.29 -3.19
C PHE A 56 -8.20 14.03 -3.83
N SER A 57 -7.46 12.92 -3.80
CA SER A 57 -7.90 11.61 -4.31
C SER A 57 -8.20 10.63 -3.19
N LEU A 58 -9.37 10.00 -3.24
CA LEU A 58 -9.84 9.01 -2.27
C LEU A 58 -9.63 7.55 -2.71
N ALA A 59 -9.03 7.31 -3.89
CA ALA A 59 -8.85 5.98 -4.47
C ALA A 59 -7.55 5.26 -4.05
N HIS A 60 -6.77 5.82 -3.11
CA HIS A 60 -5.45 5.28 -2.74
C HIS A 60 -5.51 3.85 -2.22
N HIS A 61 -6.52 3.51 -1.40
CA HIS A 61 -6.73 2.14 -0.94
C HIS A 61 -7.06 1.20 -2.11
N THR A 62 -7.69 1.71 -3.17
CA THR A 62 -8.13 0.91 -4.32
C THR A 62 -6.95 0.50 -5.17
N PHE A 63 -5.98 1.40 -5.38
CA PHE A 63 -4.74 1.05 -6.08
C PHE A 63 -3.92 0.01 -5.31
N ALA A 64 -3.85 0.13 -3.99
CA ALA A 64 -3.23 -0.88 -3.13
C ALA A 64 -3.95 -2.23 -3.22
N GLY A 65 -5.29 -2.21 -3.23
CA GLY A 65 -6.13 -3.38 -3.44
C GLY A 65 -5.90 -4.04 -4.80
N ILE A 66 -5.95 -3.27 -5.90
CA ILE A 66 -5.73 -3.78 -7.26
C ILE A 66 -4.35 -4.45 -7.38
N GLY A 67 -3.29 -3.82 -6.88
CA GLY A 67 -1.94 -4.41 -6.87
C GLY A 67 -1.85 -5.68 -6.01
N GLY A 68 -2.51 -5.70 -4.86
CA GLY A 68 -2.56 -6.85 -3.96
C GLY A 68 -3.33 -8.04 -4.57
N TYR A 69 -4.54 -7.79 -5.07
CA TYR A 69 -5.37 -8.81 -5.69
C TYR A 69 -4.72 -9.36 -6.97
N THR A 70 -4.18 -8.52 -7.84
CA THR A 70 -3.48 -8.99 -9.06
C THR A 70 -2.31 -9.90 -8.71
N SER A 71 -1.44 -9.50 -7.79
CA SER A 71 -0.36 -10.35 -7.29
C SER A 71 -0.88 -11.66 -6.68
N ALA A 72 -1.95 -11.59 -5.88
CA ALA A 72 -2.54 -12.76 -5.23
C ALA A 72 -3.17 -13.76 -6.21
N LEU A 73 -3.92 -13.27 -7.20
CA LEU A 73 -4.50 -14.11 -8.24
C LEU A 73 -3.39 -14.80 -9.06
N LEU A 74 -2.35 -14.06 -9.46
CA LEU A 74 -1.24 -14.63 -10.22
C LEU A 74 -0.54 -15.75 -9.45
N ILE A 75 -0.26 -15.53 -8.16
CA ILE A 75 0.39 -16.54 -7.31
C ILE A 75 -0.51 -17.75 -7.10
N LEU A 76 -1.82 -17.56 -6.91
CA LEU A 76 -2.75 -18.65 -6.58
C LEU A 76 -3.13 -19.49 -7.81
N TYR A 77 -3.45 -18.86 -8.94
CA TYR A 77 -3.92 -19.53 -10.14
C TYR A 77 -2.78 -19.98 -11.06
N TRP A 78 -1.78 -19.12 -11.28
CA TRP A 78 -0.66 -19.41 -12.18
C TRP A 78 0.61 -19.91 -11.49
N LYS A 79 0.62 -19.95 -10.14
CA LYS A 79 1.77 -20.44 -9.35
C LYS A 79 3.10 -19.78 -9.72
N VAL A 80 3.05 -18.54 -10.21
CA VAL A 80 4.24 -17.75 -10.53
C VAL A 80 5.00 -17.38 -9.26
N PRO A 81 6.33 -17.17 -9.35
CA PRO A 81 7.12 -16.75 -8.20
C PRO A 81 6.64 -15.41 -7.66
N ILE A 82 6.67 -15.26 -6.33
CA ILE A 82 6.07 -14.12 -5.61
C ILE A 82 6.61 -12.78 -6.11
N LEU A 83 7.91 -12.69 -6.41
CA LEU A 83 8.54 -11.48 -6.95
C LEU A 83 7.92 -11.03 -8.28
N VAL A 84 7.60 -11.99 -9.17
CA VAL A 84 6.93 -11.69 -10.45
C VAL A 84 5.48 -11.28 -10.21
N GLY A 85 4.80 -11.90 -9.25
CA GLY A 85 3.46 -11.48 -8.83
C GLY A 85 3.43 -10.02 -8.33
N ILE A 86 4.41 -9.63 -7.51
CA ILE A 86 4.56 -8.25 -7.02
C ILE A 86 4.84 -7.29 -8.18
N ALA A 87 5.78 -7.62 -9.07
CA ALA A 87 6.10 -6.79 -10.23
C ALA A 87 4.88 -6.60 -11.15
N ALA A 88 4.15 -7.67 -11.44
CA ALA A 88 2.92 -7.60 -12.22
C ALA A 88 1.86 -6.73 -11.52
N GLY A 89 1.70 -6.86 -10.20
CA GLY A 89 0.78 -6.03 -9.44
C GLY A 89 1.12 -4.53 -9.48
N ILE A 90 2.41 -4.19 -9.41
CA ILE A 90 2.88 -2.81 -9.60
C ILE A 90 2.53 -2.30 -10.99
N VAL A 91 2.79 -3.09 -12.04
CA VAL A 91 2.49 -2.72 -13.43
C VAL A 91 0.99 -2.49 -13.62
N VAL A 92 0.14 -3.38 -13.13
CA VAL A 92 -1.32 -3.23 -13.27
C VAL A 92 -1.83 -2.02 -12.49
N ALA A 93 -1.38 -1.83 -11.25
CA ALA A 93 -1.76 -0.66 -10.46
C ALA A 93 -1.29 0.65 -11.12
N ALA A 94 -0.09 0.67 -11.71
CA ALA A 94 0.43 1.82 -12.44
C ALA A 94 -0.37 2.11 -13.71
N LEU A 95 -0.76 1.09 -14.48
CA LEU A 95 -1.59 1.26 -15.68
C LEU A 95 -2.97 1.80 -15.34
N VAL A 96 -3.63 1.26 -14.31
CA VAL A 96 -4.93 1.75 -13.86
C VAL A 96 -4.81 3.17 -13.29
N GLY A 97 -3.74 3.44 -12.53
CA GLY A 97 -3.44 4.77 -12.02
C GLY A 97 -3.17 5.80 -13.13
N TRP A 98 -2.49 5.41 -14.20
CA TRP A 98 -2.26 6.26 -15.36
C TRP A 98 -3.56 6.54 -16.12
N GLY A 99 -4.40 5.51 -16.32
CA GLY A 99 -5.72 5.68 -16.93
C GLY A 99 -6.64 6.59 -16.11
N LEU A 100 -6.75 6.36 -14.80
CA LEU A 100 -7.56 7.21 -13.93
C LEU A 100 -6.98 8.62 -13.84
N GLY A 101 -5.66 8.75 -13.67
CA GLY A 101 -4.96 10.01 -13.58
C GLY A 101 -5.18 10.89 -14.81
N THR A 102 -4.99 10.35 -16.01
CA THR A 102 -5.21 11.12 -17.26
C THR A 102 -6.63 11.67 -17.39
N LEU A 103 -7.64 10.93 -16.92
CA LEU A 103 -9.04 11.38 -16.90
C LEU A 103 -9.28 12.46 -15.82
N CYS A 104 -8.79 12.18 -14.62
CA CYS A 104 -9.01 12.96 -13.41
C CYS A 104 -8.28 14.31 -13.40
N LEU A 105 -7.10 14.40 -14.01
CA LEU A 105 -6.32 15.64 -14.10
C LEU A 105 -7.03 16.78 -14.83
N ARG A 106 -8.05 16.47 -15.64
CA ARG A 106 -8.86 17.46 -16.38
C ARG A 106 -10.03 18.03 -15.56
N MET A 107 -10.29 17.50 -14.37
CA MET A 107 -11.46 17.83 -13.56
C MET A 107 -11.14 18.88 -12.48
N ARG A 108 -12.17 19.62 -12.04
CA ARG A 108 -12.05 20.50 -10.86
C ARG A 108 -11.97 19.65 -9.58
N ALA A 109 -11.34 20.19 -8.54
CA ALA A 109 -11.01 19.47 -7.30
C ALA A 109 -12.18 18.71 -6.65
N VAL A 110 -13.38 19.30 -6.61
CA VAL A 110 -14.57 18.63 -6.03
C VAL A 110 -15.01 17.42 -6.87
N TYR A 111 -15.00 17.54 -8.19
CA TYR A 111 -15.36 16.44 -9.10
C TYR A 111 -14.31 15.32 -9.05
N LEU A 112 -13.02 15.68 -8.92
CA LEU A 112 -11.95 14.70 -8.73
C LEU A 112 -12.20 13.80 -7.51
N ALA A 113 -12.52 14.40 -6.36
CA ALA A 113 -12.78 13.65 -5.13
C ALA A 113 -13.98 12.71 -5.29
N LEU A 114 -15.07 13.18 -5.91
CA LEU A 114 -16.27 12.37 -6.17
C LEU A 114 -15.99 11.22 -7.13
N THR A 115 -15.29 11.47 -8.24
CA THR A 115 -14.97 10.43 -9.22
C THR A 115 -14.03 9.38 -8.65
N THR A 116 -13.01 9.79 -7.88
CA THR A 116 -12.09 8.83 -7.24
C THR A 116 -12.78 8.00 -6.16
N TRP A 117 -13.73 8.58 -5.41
CA TRP A 117 -14.56 7.85 -4.46
C TRP A 117 -15.51 6.86 -5.16
N ALA A 118 -16.20 7.29 -6.22
CA ALA A 118 -17.07 6.41 -7.00
C ALA A 118 -16.30 5.25 -7.64
N PHE A 119 -15.09 5.52 -8.14
CA PHE A 119 -14.19 4.49 -8.65
C PHE A 119 -13.79 3.50 -7.55
N ALA A 120 -13.40 4.01 -6.38
CA ALA A 120 -13.04 3.18 -5.25
C ALA A 120 -14.17 2.24 -4.82
N GLU A 121 -15.39 2.78 -4.73
CA GLU A 121 -16.58 2.01 -4.38
C GLU A 121 -16.96 1.00 -5.47
N SER A 122 -16.83 1.37 -6.75
CA SER A 122 -17.09 0.46 -7.87
C SER A 122 -16.17 -0.77 -7.84
N ILE A 123 -14.88 -0.56 -7.56
CA ILE A 123 -13.91 -1.67 -7.44
C ILE A 123 -14.20 -2.50 -6.19
N ARG A 124 -14.55 -1.87 -5.06
CA ARG A 124 -14.94 -2.61 -3.84
C ARG A 124 -16.13 -3.53 -4.12
N LEU A 125 -17.18 -3.00 -4.75
CA LEU A 125 -18.36 -3.78 -5.12
C LEU A 125 -18.02 -4.92 -6.09
N LEU A 126 -17.19 -4.65 -7.10
CA LEU A 126 -16.74 -5.67 -8.04
C LEU A 126 -16.03 -6.83 -7.33
N VAL A 127 -15.12 -6.52 -6.41
CA VAL A 127 -14.40 -7.52 -5.63
C VAL A 127 -15.34 -8.33 -4.74
N THR A 128 -16.32 -7.69 -4.09
CA THR A 128 -17.30 -8.37 -3.22
C THR A 128 -18.24 -9.28 -4.01
N VAL A 129 -18.69 -8.86 -5.20
CA VAL A 129 -19.58 -9.66 -6.07
C VAL A 129 -18.86 -10.87 -6.66
N GLU A 130 -17.59 -10.74 -7.00
CA GLU A 130 -16.83 -11.78 -7.73
C GLU A 130 -16.34 -12.93 -6.84
N TYR A 131 -17.27 -13.64 -6.21
CA TYR A 131 -16.95 -14.66 -5.21
C TYR A 131 -16.08 -15.82 -5.76
N GLN A 132 -16.23 -16.17 -7.04
CA GLN A 132 -15.54 -17.31 -7.63
C GLN A 132 -14.02 -17.10 -7.76
N ILE A 133 -13.59 -15.85 -7.98
CA ILE A 133 -12.19 -15.53 -8.30
C ILE A 133 -11.50 -14.82 -7.12
N THR A 134 -12.14 -13.83 -6.51
CA THR A 134 -11.54 -13.04 -5.41
C THR A 134 -11.89 -13.57 -4.03
N ARG A 135 -12.81 -14.53 -3.93
CA ARG A 135 -13.47 -14.99 -2.69
C ARG A 135 -14.28 -13.92 -1.97
N GLY A 136 -14.63 -12.83 -2.66
CA GLY A 136 -15.42 -11.74 -2.09
C GLY A 136 -14.78 -11.17 -0.81
N ASP A 137 -15.59 -11.04 0.23
CA ASP A 137 -15.19 -10.45 1.51
C ASP A 137 -14.23 -11.34 2.34
N LEU A 138 -14.06 -12.62 1.97
CA LEU A 138 -13.12 -13.52 2.66
C LEU A 138 -11.66 -13.22 2.30
N GLY A 139 -11.43 -12.53 1.17
CA GLY A 139 -10.11 -12.25 0.63
C GLY A 139 -9.34 -13.49 0.18
N LEU A 140 -8.14 -13.25 -0.35
CA LEU A 140 -7.24 -14.29 -0.83
C LEU A 140 -6.08 -14.47 0.15
N ARG A 141 -5.83 -15.73 0.54
CA ARG A 141 -4.63 -16.12 1.30
C ARG A 141 -3.60 -16.70 0.34
N THR A 142 -2.48 -16.03 0.20
CA THR A 142 -1.36 -16.43 -0.67
C THR A 142 -0.23 -17.07 0.14
N LYS A 143 0.72 -17.68 -0.56
CA LYS A 143 1.96 -18.14 0.05
C LYS A 143 2.73 -16.94 0.63
N LEU A 144 3.22 -17.07 1.85
CA LEU A 144 4.00 -16.03 2.52
C LEU A 144 5.32 -15.77 1.78
N LEU A 145 5.69 -14.50 1.62
CA LEU A 145 6.95 -14.05 1.00
C LEU A 145 8.18 -14.62 1.70
N PHE A 146 8.18 -14.61 3.02
CA PHE A 146 9.13 -15.36 3.82
C PHE A 146 8.35 -16.57 4.32
N ASP A 147 8.79 -17.80 4.06
CA ASP A 147 8.15 -19.07 4.49
C ASP A 147 8.10 -19.23 6.04
N THR A 148 8.12 -18.11 6.78
CA THR A 148 8.05 -17.97 8.22
C THR A 148 6.78 -17.20 8.60
N PRO A 149 5.94 -17.74 9.50
CA PRO A 149 4.74 -17.04 10.00
C PRO A 149 5.03 -15.80 10.86
N ARG A 150 6.31 -15.54 11.18
CA ARG A 150 6.70 -14.50 12.13
C ARG A 150 6.54 -13.11 11.51
N PRO A 151 5.81 -12.19 12.17
CA PRO A 151 5.58 -10.83 11.65
C PRO A 151 6.84 -9.95 11.66
N THR A 152 7.94 -10.41 12.27
CA THR A 152 9.20 -9.66 12.42
C THR A 152 9.83 -9.27 11.09
N LEU A 153 9.85 -10.18 10.11
CA LEU A 153 10.46 -9.89 8.79
C LEU A 153 9.60 -8.91 7.97
N TYR A 154 8.28 -9.07 8.03
CA TYR A 154 7.33 -8.14 7.41
C TYR A 154 7.44 -6.74 8.00
N TYR A 155 7.60 -6.65 9.33
CA TYR A 155 7.84 -5.40 10.01
C TYR A 155 9.06 -4.66 9.45
N PHE A 156 10.22 -5.34 9.31
CA PHE A 156 11.42 -4.71 8.75
C PHE A 156 11.25 -4.27 7.30
N VAL A 157 10.53 -5.04 6.47
CA VAL A 157 10.27 -4.65 5.07
C VAL A 157 9.39 -3.40 4.99
N PHE A 158 8.29 -3.34 5.74
CA PHE A 158 7.42 -2.15 5.72
C PHE A 158 8.08 -0.94 6.36
N LEU A 159 8.89 -1.14 7.41
CA LEU A 159 9.68 -0.10 8.04
C LEU A 159 10.73 0.47 7.06
N ALA A 160 11.45 -0.40 6.35
CA ALA A 160 12.43 0.01 5.34
C ALA A 160 11.77 0.75 4.17
N LEU A 161 10.60 0.28 3.70
CA LEU A 161 9.83 0.95 2.65
C LEU A 161 9.30 2.31 3.11
N ALA A 162 8.78 2.41 4.33
CA ALA A 162 8.31 3.67 4.90
C ALA A 162 9.44 4.71 4.97
N LEU A 163 10.63 4.28 5.38
CA LEU A 163 11.81 5.15 5.35
C LEU A 163 12.22 5.57 3.94
N ALA A 164 12.32 4.62 3.02
CA ALA A 164 12.69 4.92 1.64
C ALA A 164 11.72 5.91 0.99
N SER A 165 10.44 5.88 1.39
CA SER A 165 9.42 6.82 0.89
C SER A 165 9.39 8.18 1.62
N GLY A 166 9.95 8.26 2.83
CA GLY A 166 9.93 9.47 3.67
C GLY A 166 11.19 10.33 3.58
N LEU A 167 12.20 9.91 2.83
CA LEU A 167 13.51 10.57 2.65
C LEU A 167 13.57 11.29 1.31
#